data_AF-A0A5Y9Q5K3-F1
#
_entry.id   AF-A0A5Y9Q5K3-F1
#
_cell.length_a   1.000
_cell.length_b   1.000
_cell.length_c   1.000
_cell.angle_alpha   90.00
_cell.angle_beta   90.00
_cell.angle_gamma   90.00
#
_symmetry.space_group_name_H-M   'P 1'
#
loop_
_entity.id
_entity.type
_entity.pdbx_description
1 polymer ?
#
loop_
_entity_poly.entity_id
_entity_poly.type
_entity_poly.pdbx_seq_one_letter_code
_entity_poly.pdbx_strand_id
1 'polypeptide(L)'
;MFNKLPIKELSKGDFILLKRENSDYFILSGHADTVVIHAKILPRGLYLDLVMYHGYHESLKVLRKECTDVLYIAAEMMKLLLCLKNKGTQMNRLIEIPMALFFVQLYVVESSWLSLSSYNSEHKLSNLMLEIIKNPCAPWRVKDMAKKYNMSTNFFIDEF
;
A
#
# COMPACT_ATOMS: atom_id res chain seq x y z
N MET A 1 32.98 -10.95 -3.36
CA MET A 1 31.99 -10.21 -4.16
C MET A 1 31.11 -9.46 -3.16
N PHE A 2 31.38 -8.18 -2.90
CA PHE A 2 30.62 -7.42 -1.91
C PHE A 2 29.21 -7.21 -2.45
N ASN A 3 28.20 -7.52 -1.63
CA ASN A 3 26.79 -7.25 -1.92
C ASN A 3 26.66 -5.79 -2.39
N LYS A 4 26.46 -5.58 -3.70
CA LYS A 4 26.08 -4.26 -4.21
C LYS A 4 24.66 -4.02 -3.69
N LEU A 5 24.55 -3.23 -2.63
CA LEU A 5 23.27 -2.73 -2.16
C LEU A 5 22.59 -2.03 -3.35
N PRO A 6 21.29 -2.27 -3.59
CA PRO A 6 20.58 -1.59 -4.66
C PRO A 6 20.58 -0.08 -4.39
N ILE A 7 21.28 0.68 -5.23
CA ILE A 7 21.30 2.15 -5.19
C ILE A 7 20.20 2.63 -6.13
N LYS A 8 19.29 3.47 -5.62
CA LYS A 8 18.27 4.15 -6.42
C LYS A 8 18.52 5.65 -6.41
N GLU A 9 18.64 6.24 -7.58
CA GLU A 9 18.66 7.70 -7.73
C GLU A 9 17.25 8.27 -7.55
N LEU A 10 17.20 9.43 -6.91
CA LEU A 10 15.98 10.13 -6.53
C LEU A 10 16.02 11.55 -7.06
N SER A 11 14.88 12.01 -7.57
CA SER A 11 14.64 13.39 -7.97
C SER A 11 13.81 14.13 -6.92
N LYS A 12 13.85 15.46 -6.98
CA LYS A 12 12.97 16.30 -6.17
C LYS A 12 11.51 15.96 -6.46
N GLY A 13 10.76 15.64 -5.40
CA GLY A 13 9.35 15.28 -5.50
C GLY A 13 9.08 13.79 -5.60
N ASP A 14 10.12 12.95 -5.70
CA ASP A 14 9.95 11.50 -5.61
C ASP A 14 9.50 11.10 -4.20
N PHE A 15 8.65 10.06 -4.14
CA PHE A 15 8.20 9.47 -2.89
C PHE A 15 8.87 8.11 -2.68
N ILE A 16 9.35 7.88 -1.46
CA ILE A 16 9.96 6.62 -1.06
C ILE A 16 8.98 5.91 -0.14
N LEU A 17 8.59 4.69 -0.51
CA LEU A 17 7.83 3.80 0.36
C LEU A 17 8.75 2.67 0.79
N LEU A 18 8.93 2.54 2.10
CA LEU A 18 9.85 1.57 2.69
C LEU A 18 9.12 0.73 3.73
N LYS A 19 9.02 -0.58 3.47
CA LYS A 19 8.74 -1.57 4.51
C LYS A 19 10.05 -1.92 5.20
N ARG A 20 10.26 -1.40 6.41
CA ARG A 20 11.49 -1.59 7.16
C ARG A 20 11.33 -2.70 8.21
N GLU A 21 12.22 -3.67 8.22
CA GLU A 21 12.41 -4.59 9.34
C GLU A 21 13.37 -4.02 10.38
N ASN A 22 13.31 -4.51 11.62
CA ASN A 22 14.09 -3.93 12.73
C ASN A 22 15.61 -3.95 12.48
N SER A 23 16.11 -4.90 11.71
CA SER A 23 17.52 -5.05 11.32
C SER A 23 17.92 -4.25 10.08
N ASP A 24 16.97 -3.62 9.38
CA ASP A 24 17.25 -2.94 8.13
C ASP A 24 17.92 -1.58 8.36
N TYR A 25 18.87 -1.26 7.50
CA TYR A 25 19.52 0.04 7.39
C TYR A 25 19.16 0.69 6.06
N PHE A 26 18.63 1.91 6.13
CA PHE A 26 18.32 2.74 4.96
C PHE A 26 19.20 3.99 5.03
N ILE A 27 19.99 4.22 3.98
CA ILE A 27 20.89 5.37 3.87
C ILE A 27 20.37 6.27 2.76
N LEU A 28 20.15 7.53 3.08
CA LEU A 28 19.80 8.57 2.11
C LEU A 28 20.92 9.61 2.10
N SER A 29 21.50 9.85 0.92
CA SER A 29 22.54 10.83 0.69
C SER A 29 22.10 11.82 -0.39
N GLY A 30 22.35 13.11 -0.20
CA GLY A 30 21.96 14.15 -1.14
C GLY A 30 22.68 15.47 -0.89
N HIS A 31 22.28 16.51 -1.61
CA HIS A 31 22.83 17.86 -1.45
C HIS A 31 22.45 18.46 -0.08
N ALA A 32 23.28 19.38 0.41
CA ALA A 32 23.14 19.98 1.75
C ALA A 32 21.81 20.73 1.98
N ASP A 33 21.16 21.19 0.91
CA ASP A 33 19.88 21.90 0.92
C ASP A 33 18.66 20.95 0.75
N THR A 34 18.89 19.63 0.70
CA THR A 34 17.82 18.65 0.53
C THR A 34 17.00 18.53 1.81
N VAL A 35 15.69 18.76 1.71
CA VAL A 35 14.74 18.56 2.82
C VAL A 35 14.00 17.24 2.64
N VAL A 36 14.03 16.41 3.67
CA VAL A 36 13.37 15.10 3.69
C VAL A 36 12.22 15.12 4.69
N ILE A 37 11.00 14.91 4.20
CA ILE A 37 9.82 14.76 5.05
C ILE A 37 9.60 13.25 5.25
N HIS A 38 9.60 12.82 6.51
CA HIS A 38 9.43 11.42 6.88
C HIS A 38 8.22 11.24 7.79
N ALA A 39 7.37 10.27 7.44
CA ALA A 39 6.28 9.78 8.27
C ALA A 39 6.42 8.26 8.44
N LYS A 40 6.07 7.78 9.64
CA LYS A 40 6.07 6.35 9.99
C LYS A 40 4.64 5.87 10.22
N ILE A 41 4.28 4.79 9.55
CA ILE A 41 2.99 4.12 9.74
C ILE A 41 3.25 2.81 10.49
N LEU A 42 2.43 2.53 11.50
CA LEU A 42 2.44 1.27 12.25
C LEU A 42 1.18 0.49 11.90
N PRO A 43 1.19 -0.32 10.82
CA PRO A 43 0.02 -1.12 10.46
C PRO A 43 -0.27 -2.16 11.56
N ARG A 44 -1.55 -2.46 11.77
CA ARG A 44 -2.04 -3.45 12.74
C ARG A 44 -3.14 -4.30 12.11
N GLY A 45 -3.33 -5.52 12.61
CA GLY A 45 -4.34 -6.46 12.13
C GLY A 45 -4.19 -6.71 10.62
N LEU A 46 -5.31 -6.72 9.91
CA LEU A 46 -5.37 -7.00 8.47
C LEU A 46 -4.39 -6.16 7.63
N TYR A 47 -4.15 -4.89 7.98
CA TYR A 47 -3.21 -4.04 7.24
C TYR A 47 -1.75 -4.46 7.42
N LEU A 48 -1.41 -5.01 8.58
CA LEU A 48 -0.09 -5.61 8.79
C LEU A 48 0.03 -6.85 7.92
N ASP A 49 -0.99 -7.72 7.94
CA ASP A 49 -1.00 -8.97 7.17
C ASP A 49 -0.85 -8.69 5.67
N LEU A 50 -1.56 -7.69 5.14
CA LEU A 50 -1.43 -7.25 3.74
C LEU A 50 -0.01 -6.79 3.38
N VAL A 51 0.60 -5.94 4.19
CA VAL A 51 1.98 -5.45 3.96
C VAL A 51 3.00 -6.59 4.09
N MET A 52 2.72 -7.58 4.96
CA MET A 52 3.59 -8.74 5.13
C MET A 52 3.48 -9.72 3.95
N TYR A 53 2.28 -9.95 3.43
CA TYR A 53 2.03 -10.83 2.29
C TYR A 53 2.78 -10.40 1.01
N HIS A 54 2.75 -9.11 0.67
CA HIS A 54 3.42 -8.60 -0.53
C HIS A 54 4.95 -8.42 -0.39
N GLY A 55 5.54 -8.88 0.72
CA GLY A 55 6.90 -8.55 1.14
C GLY A 55 8.05 -9.39 0.57
N TYR A 56 7.83 -10.31 -0.36
CA TYR A 56 8.84 -11.32 -0.71
C TYR A 56 9.95 -10.86 -1.66
N HIS A 57 9.79 -9.76 -2.41
CA HIS A 57 10.73 -9.44 -3.50
C HIS A 57 11.39 -8.06 -3.46
N GLU A 58 10.77 -7.02 -2.89
CA GLU A 58 11.40 -5.69 -2.78
C GLU A 58 10.71 -4.81 -1.73
N SER A 59 11.43 -4.44 -0.67
CA SER A 59 10.91 -3.63 0.45
C SER A 59 10.96 -2.12 0.22
N LEU A 60 11.70 -1.67 -0.80
CA LEU A 60 11.92 -0.27 -1.14
C LEU A 60 11.29 0.08 -2.50
N LYS A 61 10.26 0.92 -2.49
CA LYS A 61 9.59 1.43 -3.70
C LYS A 61 9.83 2.93 -3.86
N VAL A 62 10.02 3.35 -5.11
CA VAL A 62 10.19 4.76 -5.47
C VAL A 62 9.09 5.11 -6.45
N LEU A 63 8.18 5.97 -6.02
CA LEU A 63 7.17 6.56 -6.88
C LEU A 63 7.80 7.73 -7.62
N ARG A 64 7.89 7.59 -8.94
CA ARG A 64 8.49 8.57 -9.85
C ARG A 64 7.44 9.34 -10.60
N LYS A 65 7.87 10.42 -11.25
CA LYS A 65 7.07 11.41 -11.97
C LYS A 65 6.07 10.83 -12.99
N GLU A 66 6.24 9.58 -13.43
CA GLU A 66 5.28 8.86 -14.28
C GLU A 66 3.92 8.61 -13.60
N CYS A 67 3.86 8.67 -12.26
CA CYS A 67 2.64 8.53 -11.45
C CYS A 67 2.13 9.89 -10.93
N THR A 68 1.93 10.87 -11.83
CA THR A 68 1.70 12.28 -11.46
C THR A 68 0.55 12.51 -10.49
N ASP A 69 -0.60 11.87 -10.71
CA ASP A 69 -1.80 12.14 -9.92
C ASP A 69 -1.69 11.58 -8.49
N VAL A 70 -1.16 10.37 -8.38
CA VAL A 70 -0.93 9.70 -7.09
C VAL A 70 0.14 10.43 -6.28
N LEU A 71 1.21 10.89 -6.93
CA LEU A 71 2.26 11.70 -6.29
C LEU A 71 1.71 13.03 -5.76
N TYR A 72 0.85 13.69 -6.54
CA TYR A 72 0.18 14.93 -6.10
C TYR A 72 -0.67 14.68 -4.85
N ILE A 73 -1.51 13.64 -4.86
CA ILE A 73 -2.35 13.28 -3.71
C ILE A 73 -1.48 12.93 -2.50
N ALA A 74 -0.42 12.14 -2.68
CA ALA A 74 0.51 11.79 -1.61
C ALA A 74 1.19 13.03 -1.00
N ALA A 75 1.57 14.01 -1.82
CA ALA A 75 2.12 15.28 -1.35
C ALA A 75 1.11 16.10 -0.55
N GLU A 76 -0.14 16.20 -1.01
CA GLU A 76 -1.20 16.91 -0.26
C GLU A 76 -1.54 16.20 1.06
N MET A 77 -1.58 14.86 1.08
CA MET A 77 -1.76 14.09 2.32
C MET A 77 -0.63 14.33 3.31
N MET A 78 0.64 14.38 2.86
CA MET A 78 1.78 14.69 3.72
C MET A 78 1.73 16.13 4.24
N LYS A 79 1.37 17.11 3.41
CA LYS A 79 1.18 18.51 3.85
C LYS A 79 0.09 18.60 4.91
N LEU A 80 -1.04 17.93 4.70
CA LEU A 80 -2.13 17.91 5.65
C LEU A 80 -1.70 17.26 6.98
N LEU A 81 -0.95 16.14 6.93
CA LEU A 81 -0.40 15.49 8.12
C LEU A 81 0.51 16.45 8.93
N LEU A 82 1.39 17.20 8.26
CA LEU A 82 2.23 18.21 8.90
C LEU A 82 1.40 19.32 9.56
N CYS A 83 0.36 19.80 8.87
CA CYS A 83 -0.57 20.79 9.41
C CYS A 83 -1.33 20.29 10.64
N LEU A 84 -1.77 19.03 10.64
CA LEU A 84 -2.50 18.42 11.75
C LEU A 84 -1.59 18.23 12.97
N LYS A 85 -0.35 17.79 12.76
CA LYS A 85 0.63 17.61 13.85
C LYS A 85 0.87 18.89 14.65
N ASN A 86 0.78 20.05 13.99
CA ASN A 86 0.97 21.35 14.63
C ASN A 86 -0.26 21.83 15.42
N LYS A 87 -1.45 21.24 15.24
CA LYS A 87 -2.72 21.75 15.79
C LYS A 87 -3.29 20.93 16.97
N GLY A 88 -2.76 19.74 17.27
CA GLY A 88 -2.98 19.04 18.54
C GLY A 88 -4.43 18.66 18.94
N THR A 89 -5.40 18.60 18.02
CA THR A 89 -6.81 18.33 18.34
C THR A 89 -7.22 16.87 18.11
N GLN A 90 -8.26 16.39 18.82
CA GLN A 90 -8.83 15.05 18.63
C GLN A 90 -9.31 14.77 17.19
N MET A 91 -9.76 15.81 16.48
CA MET A 91 -10.19 15.73 15.08
C MET A 91 -9.06 15.23 14.15
N ASN A 92 -7.80 15.44 14.55
CA ASN A 92 -6.62 14.97 13.83
C ASN A 92 -6.57 13.44 13.74
N ARG A 93 -6.97 12.72 14.80
CA ARG A 93 -6.92 11.25 14.84
C ARG A 93 -7.88 10.59 13.84
N LEU A 94 -9.01 11.24 13.55
CA LEU A 94 -9.99 10.73 12.57
C LEU A 94 -9.48 10.85 11.13
N ILE A 95 -8.58 11.81 10.85
CA ILE A 95 -7.99 12.02 9.52
C ILE A 95 -6.69 11.23 9.36
N GLU A 96 -5.95 11.00 10.45
CA GLU A 96 -4.74 10.16 10.43
C GLU A 96 -5.01 8.74 9.96
N ILE A 97 -6.18 8.17 10.31
CA ILE A 97 -6.57 6.82 9.89
C ILE A 97 -6.68 6.71 8.36
N PRO A 98 -7.54 7.46 7.65
CA PRO A 98 -7.65 7.37 6.20
C PRO A 98 -6.34 7.75 5.48
N MET A 99 -5.52 8.64 6.04
CA MET A 99 -4.18 8.91 5.51
C MET A 99 -3.26 7.68 5.61
N ALA A 100 -3.22 7.04 6.77
CA ALA A 100 -2.42 5.83 6.96
C ALA A 100 -2.89 4.71 6.01
N LEU A 101 -4.20 4.56 5.85
CA LEU A 101 -4.80 3.60 4.91
C LEU A 101 -4.39 3.88 3.46
N PHE A 102 -4.44 5.14 3.04
CA PHE A 102 -3.99 5.55 1.71
C PHE A 102 -2.55 5.10 1.42
N PHE A 103 -1.62 5.36 2.34
CA PHE A 103 -0.22 4.97 2.14
C PHE A 103 0.02 3.46 2.24
N VAL A 104 -0.74 2.74 3.07
CA VAL A 104 -0.70 1.27 3.12
C VAL A 104 -1.17 0.68 1.79
N GLN A 105 -2.30 1.15 1.27
CA GLN A 105 -2.83 0.72 -0.03
C GLN A 105 -1.85 1.05 -1.16
N LEU A 106 -1.28 2.26 -1.14
CA LEU A 106 -0.29 2.67 -2.12
C LEU A 106 0.93 1.75 -2.11
N TYR A 107 1.46 1.41 -0.93
CA TYR A 107 2.56 0.45 -0.81
C TYR A 107 2.19 -0.93 -1.35
N VAL A 108 0.99 -1.43 -1.01
CA VAL A 108 0.50 -2.75 -1.46
C VAL A 108 0.39 -2.79 -2.98
N VAL A 109 -0.23 -1.78 -3.59
CA VAL A 109 -0.40 -1.71 -5.05
C VAL A 109 0.94 -1.70 -5.76
N GLU A 110 1.89 -0.86 -5.32
CA GLU A 110 3.26 -0.81 -5.89
C GLU A 110 4.09 -2.08 -5.61
N SER A 111 3.71 -2.87 -4.61
CA SER A 111 4.38 -4.14 -4.28
C SER A 111 3.79 -5.32 -5.05
N SER A 112 2.53 -5.24 -5.44
CA SER A 112 1.89 -6.22 -6.31
C SER A 112 2.22 -5.92 -7.77
N TRP A 113 2.43 -6.95 -8.60
CA TRP A 113 2.48 -6.78 -10.07
C TRP A 113 1.16 -6.29 -10.67
N LEU A 114 0.15 -6.06 -9.82
CA LEU A 114 -1.08 -5.35 -10.15
C LEU A 114 -0.73 -3.88 -10.32
N SER A 115 -0.22 -3.54 -11.50
CA SER A 115 -0.21 -2.16 -11.96
C SER A 115 -1.57 -1.54 -11.67
N LEU A 116 -1.57 -0.34 -11.10
CA LEU A 116 -2.78 0.49 -10.94
C LEU A 116 -3.52 0.71 -12.30
N SER A 117 -2.86 0.40 -13.42
CA SER A 117 -3.45 0.38 -14.77
C SER A 117 -4.35 -0.82 -15.07
N SER A 118 -4.48 -1.82 -14.19
CA SER A 118 -5.30 -3.01 -14.43
C SER A 118 -6.36 -3.31 -13.36
N TYR A 119 -6.70 -2.34 -12.50
CA TYR A 119 -8.00 -2.39 -11.82
C TYR A 119 -9.10 -1.99 -12.83
N ASN A 120 -9.19 -2.77 -13.92
CA ASN A 120 -10.46 -2.96 -14.59
C ASN A 120 -11.41 -3.45 -13.51
N SER A 121 -12.60 -2.86 -13.47
CA SER A 121 -13.79 -3.34 -12.77
C SER A 121 -14.26 -4.74 -13.22
N GLU A 122 -13.34 -5.59 -13.70
CA GLU A 122 -13.56 -6.87 -14.35
C GLU A 122 -12.83 -8.04 -13.66
N HIS A 123 -12.10 -7.82 -12.55
CA HIS A 123 -11.65 -8.96 -11.76
C HIS A 123 -12.90 -9.65 -11.19
N LYS A 124 -13.18 -10.85 -11.71
CA LYS A 124 -14.47 -11.55 -11.50
C LYS A 124 -14.82 -11.69 -10.02
N LEU A 125 -13.82 -11.83 -9.14
CA LEU A 125 -13.99 -12.03 -7.70
C LEU A 125 -14.16 -10.73 -6.89
N SER A 126 -13.84 -9.55 -7.44
CA SER A 126 -14.02 -8.27 -6.71
C SER A 126 -15.49 -8.01 -6.36
N ASN A 127 -16.42 -8.39 -7.25
CA ASN A 127 -17.85 -8.32 -6.98
C ASN A 127 -18.30 -9.27 -5.87
N LEU A 128 -17.69 -10.46 -5.78
CA LEU A 128 -17.97 -11.41 -4.70
C LEU A 128 -17.49 -10.87 -3.35
N MET A 129 -16.30 -10.28 -3.30
CA MET A 129 -15.81 -9.63 -2.07
C MET A 129 -16.76 -8.53 -1.60
N LEU A 130 -17.29 -7.72 -2.52
CA LEU A 130 -18.29 -6.69 -2.20
C LEU A 130 -19.61 -7.30 -1.71
N GLU A 131 -20.07 -8.42 -2.27
CA GLU A 131 -21.25 -9.14 -1.79
C GLU A 131 -21.06 -9.68 -0.36
N ILE A 132 -19.88 -10.23 -0.04
CA ILE A 132 -19.53 -10.74 1.29
C ILE A 132 -19.51 -9.62 2.32
N ILE A 133 -18.90 -8.47 1.98
CA ILE A 133 -18.86 -7.30 2.86
C ILE A 133 -20.27 -6.76 3.14
N LYS A 134 -21.16 -6.76 2.13
CA LYS A 134 -22.55 -6.31 2.29
C LYS A 134 -23.40 -7.27 3.12
N ASN A 135 -23.08 -8.57 3.11
CA ASN A 135 -23.85 -9.61 3.81
C ASN A 135 -22.93 -10.58 4.57
N PRO A 136 -22.24 -10.13 5.63
CA PRO A 136 -21.24 -10.95 6.32
C PRO A 136 -21.85 -12.17 7.03
N CYS A 137 -23.14 -12.12 7.38
CA CYS A 137 -23.85 -13.18 8.09
C CYS A 137 -24.44 -14.25 7.16
N ALA A 138 -24.31 -14.11 5.84
CA ALA A 138 -24.79 -15.12 4.91
C ALA A 138 -23.95 -16.41 5.03
N PRO A 139 -24.54 -17.60 4.77
CA PRO A 139 -23.84 -18.87 4.86
C PRO A 139 -22.94 -19.11 3.63
N TRP A 140 -21.86 -18.32 3.52
CA TRP A 140 -20.90 -18.40 2.43
C TRP A 140 -20.25 -19.79 2.39
N ARG A 141 -20.42 -20.49 1.27
CA ARG A 141 -19.86 -21.81 1.03
C ARG A 141 -18.89 -21.74 -0.13
N VAL A 142 -17.62 -22.01 0.13
CA VAL A 142 -16.53 -21.93 -0.85
C VAL A 142 -16.82 -22.77 -2.10
N LYS A 143 -17.43 -23.96 -1.94
CA LYS A 143 -17.84 -24.81 -3.06
C LYS A 143 -18.90 -24.14 -3.95
N ASP A 144 -19.85 -23.44 -3.35
CA ASP A 144 -20.93 -22.78 -4.09
C ASP A 144 -20.43 -21.50 -4.76
N MET A 145 -19.51 -20.78 -4.11
CA MET A 145 -18.82 -19.63 -4.69
C MET A 145 -17.94 -20.05 -5.87
N ALA A 146 -17.10 -21.08 -5.72
CA ALA A 146 -16.31 -21.64 -6.82
C ALA A 146 -17.18 -22.05 -8.02
N LYS A 147 -18.33 -22.67 -7.76
CA LYS A 147 -19.30 -23.05 -8.79
C LYS A 147 -19.91 -21.83 -9.50
N LYS A 148 -20.26 -20.76 -8.78
CA LYS A 148 -20.78 -19.49 -9.35
C LYS A 148 -19.79 -18.89 -10.36
N TYR A 149 -18.49 -19.12 -10.16
CA TYR A 149 -17.41 -18.61 -11.00
C TYR A 149 -16.85 -19.62 -12.00
N ASN A 150 -17.46 -20.81 -12.14
CA ASN A 150 -16.98 -21.89 -13.01
C ASN A 150 -15.52 -22.30 -12.73
N MET A 151 -15.11 -22.27 -11.46
CA MET A 151 -13.78 -22.63 -11.00
C MET A 151 -13.80 -23.96 -10.24
N SER A 152 -12.68 -24.68 -10.28
CA SER A 152 -12.48 -25.77 -9.31
C SER A 152 -12.36 -25.17 -7.91
N THR A 153 -12.75 -25.92 -6.88
CA THR A 153 -12.67 -25.40 -5.50
C THR A 153 -11.24 -25.03 -5.11
N ASN A 154 -10.25 -25.81 -5.54
CA ASN A 154 -8.84 -25.52 -5.23
C ASN A 154 -8.38 -24.25 -5.95
N PHE A 155 -8.66 -24.14 -7.25
CA PHE A 155 -8.32 -22.94 -8.02
C PHE A 155 -9.01 -21.68 -7.48
N PHE A 156 -10.26 -21.80 -7.05
CA PHE A 156 -10.99 -20.70 -6.43
C PHE A 156 -10.37 -20.27 -5.10
N ILE A 157 -9.90 -21.21 -4.27
CA ILE A 157 -9.20 -20.89 -3.02
C ILE A 157 -7.86 -20.20 -3.29
N ASP A 158 -7.16 -20.62 -4.34
CA ASP A 158 -5.87 -20.01 -4.71
C ASP A 158 -6.03 -18.60 -5.29
N GLU A 159 -7.18 -18.30 -5.92
CA GLU A 159 -7.48 -16.98 -6.52
C GLU A 159 -8.21 -16.00 -5.57
N PHE A 160 -8.92 -16.50 -4.56
CA PHE A 160 -9.73 -15.72 -3.61
C PHE A 160 -8.93 -15.24 -2.40
#